data_AF-A0A9D3YIA8-F1
#
_entry.id   AF-A0A9D3YIA8-F1
#
_cell.length_a   1.000
_cell.length_b   1.000
_cell.length_c   1.000
_cell.angle_alpha   90.00
_cell.angle_beta   90.00
_cell.angle_gamma   90.00
#
_symmetry.space_group_name_H-M   'P 1'
#
loop_
_entity.id
_entity.type
_entity.pdbx_description
1 polymer ?
#
loop_
_entity_poly.entity_id
_entity_poly.type
_entity_poly.pdbx_seq_one_letter_code
_entity_poly.pdbx_strand_id
1 'polypeptide(L)'
;MRKAQAAWFTSTTWLRYSASADGVYCVSCFLFWENDPRCKALIKSSVSDWSNAKTIFEKHSDSEYRTQQSIAAQNFISIMQGTTRDIECCINSQYNSLVEVIRQILVGIVEHLSSVDSKT
;
A
#
# COMPACT_ATOMS: atom_id res chain seq x y z
N MET A 1 13.96 -18.83 20.55
CA MET A 1 13.75 -17.82 19.49
C MET A 1 12.33 -17.29 19.58
N ARG A 2 12.14 -15.96 19.70
CA ARG A 2 10.82 -15.35 19.50
C ARG A 2 10.52 -15.30 17.99
N LYS A 3 9.25 -15.38 17.60
CA LYS A 3 8.77 -15.36 16.21
C LYS A 3 7.70 -14.29 16.05
N ALA A 4 7.43 -13.91 14.80
CA ALA A 4 6.29 -13.05 14.49
C ALA A 4 4.99 -13.63 15.07
N GLN A 5 4.18 -12.79 15.71
CA GLN A 5 2.91 -13.21 16.31
C GLN A 5 1.75 -12.87 15.37
N ALA A 6 0.92 -13.86 15.04
CA ALA A 6 -0.25 -13.68 14.17
C ALA A 6 -1.18 -12.54 14.66
N ALA A 7 -1.31 -12.39 15.98
CA ALA A 7 -2.13 -11.36 16.62
C ALA A 7 -1.71 -9.92 16.27
N TRP A 8 -0.47 -9.69 15.83
CA TRP A 8 -0.04 -8.35 15.41
C TRP A 8 -0.73 -7.92 14.12
N PHE A 9 -0.94 -8.85 13.19
CA PHE A 9 -1.53 -8.56 11.88
C PHE A 9 -3.06 -8.39 11.96
N THR A 10 -3.70 -8.93 12.98
CA THR A 10 -5.14 -8.71 13.23
C THR A 10 -5.43 -7.33 13.78
N SER A 11 -4.53 -6.77 14.61
CA SER A 11 -4.72 -5.43 15.18
C SER A 11 -4.09 -4.32 14.35
N THR A 12 -3.14 -4.63 13.46
CA THR A 12 -2.44 -3.64 12.62
C THR A 12 -2.64 -3.93 11.13
N THR A 13 -3.71 -3.35 10.56
CA THR A 13 -4.09 -3.56 9.15
C THR A 13 -3.06 -3.09 8.13
N TRP A 14 -2.12 -2.23 8.53
CA TRP A 14 -1.04 -1.67 7.71
C TRP A 14 0.25 -2.52 7.73
N LEU A 15 0.35 -3.53 8.60
CA LEU A 15 1.55 -4.35 8.74
C LEU A 15 1.48 -5.60 7.85
N ARG A 16 2.58 -5.96 7.17
CA ARG A 16 2.67 -7.21 6.39
C ARG A 16 3.98 -7.93 6.68
N TYR A 17 3.90 -9.26 6.78
CA TYR A 17 5.07 -10.12 6.92
C TYR A 17 5.56 -10.57 5.55
N SER A 18 6.88 -10.58 5.39
CA SER A 18 7.56 -11.16 4.25
C SER A 18 8.32 -12.40 4.71
N ALA A 19 7.96 -13.58 4.18
CA ALA A 19 8.64 -14.83 4.49
C ALA A 19 10.07 -14.86 3.94
N SER A 20 10.33 -14.23 2.78
CA SER A 20 11.67 -14.18 2.18
C SER A 20 12.65 -13.32 2.99
N ALA A 21 12.14 -12.27 3.64
CA ALA A 21 12.94 -11.37 4.47
C ALA A 21 12.87 -11.68 5.97
N ASP A 22 12.14 -12.74 6.35
CA ASP A 22 11.75 -13.10 7.73
C ASP A 22 11.50 -11.86 8.62
N GLY A 23 10.58 -11.01 8.17
CA GLY A 23 10.40 -9.72 8.83
C GLY A 23 9.16 -8.99 8.35
N VAL A 24 8.83 -7.91 9.06
CA VAL A 24 7.61 -7.13 8.80
C VAL A 24 7.91 -5.77 8.17
N TYR A 25 6.93 -5.28 7.42
CA TYR A 25 6.91 -4.00 6.72
C TYR A 25 5.60 -3.26 7.00
N CYS A 26 5.63 -1.95 6.82
CA CYS A 26 4.44 -1.11 6.77
C CYS A 26 4.09 -0.83 5.31
N VAL A 27 2.92 -1.27 4.86
CA VAL A 27 2.55 -1.23 3.42
C VAL A 27 2.46 0.20 2.90
N SER A 28 1.77 1.08 3.63
CA SER A 28 1.62 2.49 3.22
C SER A 28 2.98 3.18 3.18
N CYS A 29 3.79 3.01 4.23
CA CYS A 29 5.12 3.59 4.26
C CYS A 29 6.07 3.00 3.22
N PHE A 30 5.89 1.75 2.80
CA PHE A 30 6.68 1.11 1.75
C PHE A 30 6.32 1.64 0.36
N LEU A 31 5.02 1.74 0.05
CA LEU A 31 4.54 2.12 -1.28
C LEU A 31 4.65 3.62 -1.55
N PHE A 32 4.38 4.44 -0.53
CA PHE A 32 4.30 5.89 -0.68
C PHE A 32 5.56 6.60 -0.15
N TRP A 33 6.65 5.85 0.07
CA TRP A 33 7.87 6.45 0.57
C TRP A 33 8.38 7.55 -0.37
N GLU A 34 8.52 8.75 0.18
CA GLU A 34 9.36 9.77 -0.43
C GLU A 34 10.80 9.40 -0.08
N ASN A 35 11.78 9.79 -0.90
CA ASN A 35 13.17 9.34 -0.81
C ASN A 35 13.92 9.89 0.43
N ASP A 36 13.28 9.87 1.60
CA ASP A 36 13.76 10.34 2.89
C ASP A 36 14.71 9.28 3.49
N PRO A 37 16.01 9.58 3.58
CA PRO A 37 17.00 8.66 4.12
C PRO A 37 16.80 8.33 5.61
N ARG A 38 15.94 9.07 6.34
CA ARG A 38 15.63 8.85 7.75
C ARG A 38 14.64 7.69 7.96
N CYS A 39 13.90 7.32 6.93
CA CYS A 39 12.84 6.32 7.00
C CYS A 39 13.33 4.95 6.48
N LYS A 40 13.99 4.18 7.37
CA LYS A 40 14.61 2.88 7.00
C LYS A 40 13.83 1.66 7.51
N ALA A 41 13.50 1.61 8.80
CA ALA A 41 12.79 0.47 9.39
C ALA A 41 11.33 0.40 8.91
N LEU A 42 10.82 -0.81 8.66
CA LEU A 42 9.49 -1.11 8.09
C LEU A 42 9.29 -0.67 6.63
N ILE A 43 10.32 -0.10 6.00
CA ILE A 43 10.29 0.43 4.62
C ILE A 43 11.41 -0.23 3.82
N LYS A 44 12.67 0.22 3.99
CA LYS A 44 13.82 -0.35 3.29
C LYS A 44 14.32 -1.64 3.93
N SER A 45 14.23 -1.73 5.25
CA SER A 45 14.64 -2.90 6.02
C SER A 45 13.45 -3.50 6.75
N SER A 46 13.30 -4.82 6.64
CA SER A 46 12.34 -5.57 7.44
C SER A 46 12.67 -5.44 8.92
N VAL A 47 11.63 -5.43 9.77
CA VAL A 47 11.82 -5.55 11.22
C VAL A 47 11.69 -7.03 11.59
N SER A 48 12.77 -7.58 12.14
CA SER A 48 12.85 -8.95 12.66
C SER A 48 13.27 -9.00 14.13
N ASP A 49 13.44 -7.84 14.79
CA ASP A 49 13.60 -7.76 16.24
C ASP A 49 12.26 -8.02 16.95
N TRP A 50 11.94 -9.30 17.08
CA TRP A 50 10.71 -9.77 17.71
C TRP A 50 10.61 -9.42 19.19
N SER A 51 11.71 -9.08 19.86
CA SER A 51 11.71 -8.71 21.27
C SER A 51 11.18 -7.28 21.48
N ASN A 52 11.48 -6.38 20.55
CA ASN A 52 11.07 -4.98 20.61
C ASN A 52 9.97 -4.62 19.60
N ALA A 53 9.46 -5.61 18.85
CA ALA A 53 8.50 -5.42 17.76
C ALA A 53 7.30 -4.54 18.15
N LYS A 54 6.64 -4.81 19.28
CA LYS A 54 5.50 -4.00 19.73
C LYS A 54 5.86 -2.52 19.92
N THR A 55 6.95 -2.25 20.64
CA THR A 55 7.43 -0.88 20.86
C THR A 55 7.83 -0.21 19.55
N ILE A 56 8.40 -0.95 18.59
CA ILE A 56 8.71 -0.45 17.25
C ILE A 56 7.41 -0.09 16.52
N PHE A 57 6.38 -0.93 16.59
CA PHE A 57 5.10 -0.69 15.94
C PHE A 57 4.35 0.50 16.55
N GLU A 58 4.35 0.62 17.88
CA GLU A 58 3.75 1.77 18.60
C GLU A 58 4.47 3.08 18.25
N LYS A 59 5.81 3.10 18.30
CA LYS A 59 6.56 4.28 17.88
C LYS A 59 6.33 4.63 16.41
N HIS A 60 6.19 3.62 15.55
CA HIS A 60 5.89 3.85 14.14
C HIS A 60 4.45 4.34 13.95
N SER A 61 3.48 3.80 14.70
CA SER A 61 2.08 4.21 14.64
C SER A 61 1.89 5.68 14.98
N ASP A 62 2.69 6.17 15.92
CA ASP A 62 2.55 7.54 16.42
C ASP A 62 3.36 8.56 15.61
N SER A 63 4.14 8.09 14.63
CA SER A 63 4.94 8.98 13.79
C SER A 63 4.08 9.78 12.81
N GLU A 64 4.37 11.08 12.69
CA GLU A 64 3.75 11.96 11.69
C GLU A 64 3.97 11.43 10.26
N TYR A 65 5.16 10.90 10.00
CA TYR A 65 5.50 10.27 8.73
C TYR A 65 4.49 9.17 8.35
N ARG A 66 4.18 8.23 9.25
CA ARG A 66 3.18 7.19 8.96
C ARG A 66 1.81 7.79 8.68
N THR A 67 1.40 8.81 9.43
CA THR A 67 0.11 9.49 9.21
C THR A 67 0.04 10.07 7.80
N GLN A 68 1.08 10.76 7.33
CA GLN A 68 1.17 11.29 5.97
C GLN A 68 1.08 10.17 4.92
N GLN A 69 1.84 9.09 5.09
CA GLN A 69 1.81 7.96 4.15
C GLN A 69 0.47 7.21 4.17
N SER A 70 -0.21 7.19 5.32
CA SER A 70 -1.55 6.63 5.43
C SER A 70 -2.58 7.49 4.69
N ILE A 71 -2.44 8.81 4.71
CA ILE A 71 -3.31 9.73 3.96
C ILE A 71 -3.08 9.53 2.46
N ALA A 72 -1.83 9.45 2.01
CA ALA A 72 -1.50 9.18 0.61
C ALA A 72 -2.10 7.84 0.14
N ALA A 73 -1.94 6.78 0.94
CA ALA A 73 -2.53 5.48 0.66
C ALA A 73 -4.07 5.54 0.59
N GLN A 74 -4.71 6.24 1.51
CA GLN A 74 -6.16 6.38 1.52
C GLN A 74 -6.66 7.16 0.29
N ASN A 75 -5.98 8.24 -0.09
CA ASN A 75 -6.30 9.02 -1.28
C ASN A 75 -6.16 8.16 -2.54
N PHE A 76 -5.08 7.38 -2.65
CA PHE A 76 -4.89 6.44 -3.74
C PHE A 76 -6.04 5.43 -3.84
N ILE A 77 -6.43 4.82 -2.72
CA ILE A 77 -7.56 3.88 -2.68
C ILE A 77 -8.86 4.58 -3.12
N SER A 78 -9.14 5.77 -2.61
CA SER A 78 -10.36 6.53 -2.95
C SER A 78 -10.41 6.88 -4.44
N ILE A 79 -9.27 7.25 -5.04
CA ILE A 79 -9.18 7.51 -6.48
C ILE A 79 -9.40 6.23 -7.29
N MET A 80 -8.76 5.13 -6.88
CA MET A 80 -8.89 3.83 -7.56
C MET A 80 -10.30 3.25 -7.45
N GLN A 81 -11.00 3.50 -6.35
CA GLN A 81 -12.40 3.11 -6.16
C GLN A 81 -13.40 4.08 -6.82
N GLY A 82 -12.93 5.20 -7.38
CA GLY A 82 -13.77 6.22 -7.99
C GLY A 82 -14.59 7.05 -7.00
N THR A 83 -14.33 6.94 -5.69
CA THR A 83 -15.01 7.75 -4.67
C THR A 83 -14.49 9.18 -4.61
N THR A 84 -13.26 9.40 -5.10
CA THR A 84 -12.66 10.73 -5.27
C THR A 84 -12.12 10.84 -6.69
N ARG A 85 -12.28 12.00 -7.33
CA ARG A 85 -11.65 12.24 -8.63
C ARG A 85 -10.20 12.62 -8.45
N ASP A 86 -9.37 12.09 -9.35
CA ASP A 86 -7.98 12.50 -9.49
C ASP A 86 -7.88 14.00 -9.79
N ILE A 87 -6.88 14.68 -9.21
CA ILE A 87 -6.75 16.14 -9.28
C ILE A 87 -6.43 16.57 -10.72
N GLU A 88 -5.58 15.82 -11.42
CA GLU A 88 -5.24 16.12 -12.81
C GLU A 88 -6.46 15.97 -13.71
N CYS A 89 -7.30 14.95 -13.48
CA CYS A 89 -8.59 14.81 -14.14
C CYS A 89 -9.57 15.96 -13.83
N CYS A 90 -9.46 16.59 -12.65
CA CYS A 90 -10.29 17.74 -12.29
C CYS A 90 -9.86 19.04 -13.00
N ILE A 91 -8.56 19.19 -13.26
CA ILE A 91 -7.99 20.40 -13.85
C ILE A 91 -7.92 20.30 -15.37
N ASN A 92 -7.73 19.09 -15.91
CA ASN A 92 -7.54 18.85 -17.33
C ASN A 92 -8.59 17.87 -17.88
N SER A 93 -9.61 18.43 -18.55
CA SER A 93 -10.70 17.65 -19.16
C SER A 93 -10.22 16.73 -20.30
N GLN A 94 -9.15 17.09 -21.01
CA GLN A 94 -8.55 16.23 -22.05
C GLN A 94 -7.87 15.01 -21.42
N TYR A 95 -7.14 15.22 -20.33
CA TYR A 95 -6.54 14.13 -19.56
C TYR A 95 -7.61 13.19 -18.98
N ASN A 96 -8.68 13.75 -18.40
CA ASN A 96 -9.80 12.94 -17.91
C ASN A 96 -10.40 12.05 -19.02
N SER A 97 -10.59 12.60 -20.22
CA SER A 97 -11.12 11.83 -21.36
C SER A 97 -10.20 10.69 -21.77
N LEU A 98 -8.88 10.91 -21.75
CA LEU A 98 -7.88 9.87 -22.03
C LEU A 98 -7.88 8.76 -20.97
N VAL A 99 -7.94 9.14 -19.69
CA VAL A 99 -7.99 8.17 -18.58
C VAL A 99 -9.21 7.27 -18.70
N GLU A 100 -10.38 7.82 -19.04
CA GLU A 100 -11.60 7.03 -19.24
C GLU A 100 -11.49 6.04 -20.40
N VAL A 101 -10.89 6.45 -21.53
CA VAL A 101 -10.62 5.54 -22.65
C VAL A 101 -9.66 4.42 -22.24
N ILE A 102 -8.56 4.75 -21.54
CA ILE A 102 -7.59 3.76 -21.07
C ILE A 102 -8.25 2.76 -20.11
N ARG A 103 -9.10 3.23 -19.19
CA ARG A 103 -9.86 2.37 -18.28
C ARG A 103 -10.74 1.38 -19.02
N GLN A 104 -11.49 1.83 -20.04
CA GLN A 104 -12.34 0.95 -20.85
C GLN A 104 -11.52 -0.14 -21.57
N ILE A 105 -10.37 0.22 -22.14
CA ILE A 105 -9.49 -0.74 -22.80
C ILE A 105 -8.97 -1.79 -21.79
N LEU A 106 -8.49 -1.34 -20.63
CA LEU A 106 -7.96 -2.22 -19.60
C LEU A 106 -9.04 -3.18 -19.06
N VAL A 107 -10.27 -2.69 -18.84
CA VAL A 107 -11.41 -3.54 -18.45
C VAL A 107 -11.64 -4.64 -19.49
N GLY A 108 -11.69 -4.29 -20.78
CA GLY A 108 -11.87 -5.28 -21.85
C GLY A 108 -10.76 -6.34 -21.90
N ILE A 109 -9.51 -5.93 -21.65
CA ILE A 109 -8.38 -6.88 -21.56
C ILE A 109 -8.56 -7.83 -20.37
N VAL A 110 -8.89 -7.30 -19.19
CA VAL A 110 -9.08 -8.10 -17.96
C VAL A 110 -10.24 -9.08 -18.11
N GLU A 111 -11.36 -8.65 -18.67
CA GLU A 111 -12.53 -9.51 -18.93
C GLU A 111 -12.18 -10.64 -19.91
N HIS A 112 -11.42 -10.33 -20.97
CA HIS A 112 -10.98 -11.32 -21.92
C HIS A 112 -10.08 -12.38 -21.26
N LEU A 113 -9.07 -11.95 -20.50
CA LEU A 113 -8.18 -12.86 -19.77
C LEU A 113 -8.94 -13.75 -18.78
N SER A 114 -9.87 -13.16 -18.02
CA SER A 114 -10.69 -13.90 -17.04
C SER A 114 -11.61 -14.94 -17.71
N SER A 115 -12.13 -14.63 -18.91
CA SER A 115 -12.94 -15.55 -19.70
C SER A 115 -12.13 -16.72 -20.26
N VAL A 116 -10.85 -16.49 -20.60
CA VAL A 116 -9.92 -17.52 -21.07
C VAL A 116 -9.57 -18.47 -19.93
N ASP A 117 -9.26 -17.95 -18.74
CA ASP A 117 -8.93 -18.77 -17.57
C ASP A 117 -10.11 -19.67 -17.13
N SER A 118 -11.36 -19.24 -17.34
CA SER A 118 -12.56 -20.02 -16.99
C SER A 118 -12.87 -21.19 -17.94
N LYS A 119 -12.15 -21.31 -19.06
CA LYS A 119 -12.33 -22.36 -20.08
C LYS A 119 -11.23 -23.42 -20.05
N THR A 120 -10.28 -23.30 -19.13
CA THR A 120 -9.15 -24.23 -18.93
C THR A 120 -9.31 -24.96 -17.61
#